data_AF-A0A4U6NC63-F1
#
_entry.id   AF-A0A4U6NC63-F1
#
_cell.length_a   1.000
_cell.length_b   1.000
_cell.length_c   1.000
_cell.angle_alpha   90.00
_cell.angle_beta   90.00
_cell.angle_gamma   90.00
#
_symmetry.space_group_name_H-M   'P 1'
#
loop_
_entity.id
_entity.type
_entity.pdbx_description
1 polymer ?
#
loop_
_entity_poly.entity_id
_entity_poly.type
_entity_poly.pdbx_seq_one_letter_code
_entity_poly.pdbx_strand_id
1 'polypeptide(L)'
;MFDPYESDHDQQPADAPARLIVEADGGSRGNPGHAGYGALVRDPDTGRILVEKAAYIGKASNNVAEYSGLVSGLELAREINPAASVHVKMDSKLVVEQMSGRWQIKHADMRVLAAKARKVLDPRRVTYEWIPRERNKDADRLSNEAMDAGMAGVDWKPRAAAATTAGEPPVAAAVPRPAGRLHHLEVWTRDLTAAEASLGWLLERLGFPRMESWKDGVSYGSDDFYVVLESGPDVADASHERRRPGVNHLAFRAGSRADVDLLARRAGSHGWTLLFAGRHPFAGGPEHYAAYLENAEGFEVELVAV
;
A
#
# COMPACT_ATOMS: atom_id res chain seq x y z
N MET A 1 21.09 64.16 7.54
CA MET A 1 21.08 63.10 8.57
C MET A 1 20.49 61.88 7.88
N PHE A 2 21.36 61.05 7.31
CA PHE A 2 21.03 59.83 6.57
C PHE A 2 21.61 58.70 7.40
N ASP A 3 20.77 57.77 7.83
CA ASP A 3 21.18 56.57 8.56
C ASP A 3 21.40 55.43 7.54
N PRO A 4 22.61 54.86 7.41
CA PRO A 4 22.93 53.88 6.37
C PRO A 4 22.69 52.40 6.77
N TYR A 5 21.85 52.10 7.77
CA TYR A 5 21.63 50.73 8.27
C TYR A 5 20.19 50.20 8.23
N GLU A 6 19.29 50.74 7.41
CA GLU A 6 18.06 50.01 7.07
C GLU A 6 18.37 48.95 6.02
N SER A 7 18.96 47.83 6.46
CA SER A 7 18.91 46.59 5.71
C SER A 7 17.50 46.02 5.80
N ASP A 8 16.84 45.88 4.65
CA ASP A 8 15.61 45.11 4.47
C ASP A 8 15.78 43.72 5.11
N HIS A 9 15.36 43.60 6.37
CA HIS A 9 15.10 42.32 6.97
C HIS A 9 13.80 41.84 6.34
N ASP A 10 13.93 40.95 5.35
CA ASP A 10 12.86 40.06 4.91
C ASP A 10 12.12 39.56 6.14
N GLN A 11 10.91 40.07 6.33
CA GLN A 11 10.00 39.67 7.39
C GLN A 11 9.56 38.24 7.11
N GLN A 12 10.33 37.31 7.66
CA GLN A 12 9.91 35.92 7.80
C GLN A 12 8.66 35.93 8.70
N PRO A 13 7.52 35.37 8.28
CA PRO A 13 6.27 35.52 9.02
C PRO A 13 6.42 34.88 10.39
N ALA A 14 6.24 35.69 11.45
CA ALA A 14 6.44 35.35 12.85
C ALA A 14 5.44 34.31 13.42
N ASP A 15 4.70 33.61 12.56
CA ASP A 15 3.55 32.77 12.94
C ASP A 15 3.54 31.38 12.26
N ALA A 16 4.63 31.00 11.58
CA ALA A 16 4.73 29.67 10.99
C ALA A 16 4.91 28.59 12.07
N PRO A 17 4.16 27.46 12.03
CA PRO A 17 4.22 26.45 13.08
C PRO A 17 5.64 25.91 13.28
N ALA A 18 6.09 25.81 14.52
CA ALA A 18 7.39 25.23 14.86
C ALA A 18 7.42 23.69 14.71
N ARG A 19 6.25 23.06 14.67
CA ARG A 19 6.06 21.62 14.47
C ARG A 19 5.07 21.38 13.35
N LEU A 20 5.34 20.40 12.49
CA LEU A 20 4.50 20.04 11.36
C LEU A 20 4.34 18.53 11.29
N ILE A 21 3.15 18.07 10.90
CA ILE A 21 2.92 16.67 10.52
C ILE A 21 2.88 16.59 9.00
N VAL A 22 3.65 15.68 8.43
CA VAL A 22 3.58 15.34 7.00
C VAL A 22 2.89 14.00 6.87
N GLU A 23 1.83 13.95 6.08
CA GLU A 23 1.17 12.70 5.66
C GLU A 23 1.42 12.54 4.15
N ALA A 24 1.81 11.34 3.74
CA ALA A 24 2.04 11.03 2.33
C ALA A 24 1.64 9.58 2.03
N ASP A 25 1.23 9.35 0.79
CA ASP A 25 0.92 8.05 0.22
C ASP A 25 1.26 8.06 -1.27
N GLY A 26 1.58 6.89 -1.81
CA GLY A 26 1.84 6.69 -3.21
C GLY A 26 1.26 5.37 -3.72
N GLY A 27 0.59 5.42 -4.86
CA GLY A 27 -0.05 4.28 -5.46
C GLY A 27 0.44 4.00 -6.87
N SER A 28 0.30 2.75 -7.30
CA SER A 28 0.48 2.36 -8.70
C SER A 28 -0.56 1.32 -9.12
N ARG A 29 -1.29 1.59 -10.21
CA ARG A 29 -2.26 0.68 -10.84
C ARG A 29 -1.54 -0.30 -11.76
N GLY A 30 -1.04 -1.39 -11.15
CA GLY A 30 -0.05 -2.31 -11.71
C GLY A 30 1.36 -1.99 -11.20
N ASN A 31 2.30 -2.94 -11.18
CA ASN A 31 3.64 -2.73 -10.59
C ASN A 31 4.78 -3.24 -11.50
N PRO A 32 5.34 -2.41 -12.41
CA PRO A 32 5.05 -0.98 -12.61
C PRO A 32 3.74 -0.72 -13.37
N GLY A 33 3.10 0.42 -13.10
CA GLY A 33 1.79 0.79 -13.66
C GLY A 33 1.54 2.29 -13.57
N HIS A 34 0.32 2.76 -13.88
CA HIS A 34 -0.03 4.18 -13.75
C HIS A 34 0.07 4.58 -12.28
N ALA A 35 0.99 5.49 -11.98
CA ALA A 35 1.39 5.81 -10.62
C ALA A 35 1.18 7.27 -10.29
N GLY A 36 0.87 7.55 -9.04
CA GLY A 36 0.69 8.89 -8.51
C GLY A 36 0.95 8.92 -7.01
N TYR A 37 1.10 10.11 -6.47
CA TYR A 37 1.26 10.30 -5.03
C TYR A 37 0.38 11.43 -4.53
N GLY A 38 0.08 11.38 -3.23
CA GLY A 38 -0.54 12.43 -2.45
C GLY A 38 0.34 12.78 -1.26
N ALA A 39 0.45 14.07 -0.95
CA ALA A 39 1.16 14.56 0.22
C ALA A 39 0.45 15.79 0.80
N LEU A 40 0.47 15.92 2.12
CA LEU A 40 -0.10 17.06 2.81
C LEU A 40 0.69 17.39 4.08
N VAL A 41 0.54 18.63 4.54
CA VAL A 41 1.12 19.09 5.80
C VAL A 41 0.00 19.57 6.71
N ARG A 42 0.02 19.12 7.97
CA ARG A 42 -0.91 19.55 9.02
C ARG A 42 -0.20 20.30 10.14
N ASP A 43 -0.94 21.21 10.72
CA ASP A 43 -0.66 21.74 12.05
C ASP A 43 -0.99 20.65 13.10
N PRO A 44 -0.02 20.22 13.93
CA PRO A 44 -0.24 19.20 14.94
C PRO A 44 -1.17 19.64 16.08
N ASP A 45 -1.27 20.94 16.34
CA ASP A 45 -2.04 21.48 17.47
C ASP A 45 -3.52 21.65 17.09
N THR A 46 -3.80 22.01 15.83
CA THR A 46 -5.19 22.20 15.33
C THR A 46 -5.71 21.06 14.46
N GLY A 47 -4.84 20.19 13.94
CA GLY A 47 -5.18 19.13 12.98
C GLY A 47 -5.50 19.63 11.56
N ARG A 48 -5.45 20.95 11.34
CA ARG A 48 -5.79 21.60 10.07
C ARG A 48 -4.76 21.25 9.00
N ILE A 49 -5.23 20.90 7.80
CA ILE A 49 -4.38 20.80 6.60
C ILE A 49 -3.97 22.22 6.19
N LEU A 50 -2.67 22.48 6.21
CA LEU A 50 -2.08 23.74 5.81
C LEU A 50 -1.88 23.80 4.30
N VAL A 51 -1.46 22.68 3.70
CA VAL A 51 -1.24 22.52 2.27
C VAL A 51 -1.38 21.06 1.87
N GLU A 52 -1.87 20.81 0.66
CA GLU A 52 -1.93 19.50 0.01
C GLU A 52 -1.37 19.59 -1.42
N LYS A 53 -0.81 18.49 -1.89
CA LYS A 53 -0.29 18.33 -3.25
C LYS A 53 -0.47 16.90 -3.69
N ALA A 54 -0.91 16.72 -4.93
CA ALA A 54 -0.96 15.42 -5.56
C ALA A 54 -0.40 15.53 -6.98
N ALA A 55 0.25 14.46 -7.46
CA ALA A 55 0.78 14.44 -8.82
C ALA A 55 0.76 13.04 -9.43
N TYR A 56 0.37 12.98 -10.70
CA TYR A 56 0.56 11.82 -11.55
C TYR A 56 2.03 11.78 -12.01
N ILE A 57 2.67 10.62 -11.86
CA ILE A 57 4.11 10.46 -12.17
C ILE A 57 4.36 9.50 -13.34
N GLY A 58 3.35 9.24 -14.17
CA GLY A 58 3.50 8.37 -15.33
C GLY A 58 3.42 6.89 -14.95
N LYS A 59 4.30 6.08 -15.54
CA LYS A 59 4.44 4.66 -15.19
C LYS A 59 5.58 4.47 -14.19
N ALA A 60 5.28 4.01 -12.99
CA ALA A 60 6.27 3.76 -11.94
C ALA A 60 5.89 2.53 -11.11
N SER A 61 6.76 2.11 -10.20
CA SER A 61 6.42 1.10 -9.18
C SER A 61 5.74 1.74 -7.97
N ASN A 62 5.04 0.93 -7.16
CA ASN A 62 4.41 1.42 -5.94
C ASN A 62 5.42 2.12 -5.02
N ASN A 63 6.59 1.50 -4.79
CA ASN A 63 7.61 2.06 -3.92
C ASN A 63 8.19 3.39 -4.46
N VAL A 64 8.29 3.56 -5.78
CA VAL A 64 8.71 4.83 -6.37
C VAL A 64 7.66 5.91 -6.12
N ALA A 65 6.36 5.58 -6.22
CA ALA A 65 5.28 6.51 -5.90
C ALA A 65 5.30 6.94 -4.43
N GLU A 66 5.42 5.99 -3.50
CA GLU A 66 5.47 6.22 -2.06
C GLU A 66 6.63 7.15 -1.67
N TYR A 67 7.83 6.86 -2.18
CA TYR A 67 9.00 7.71 -1.97
C TYR A 67 8.83 9.10 -2.60
N SER A 68 8.15 9.20 -3.73
CA SER A 68 7.87 10.49 -4.37
C SER A 68 6.90 11.34 -3.55
N GLY A 69 5.87 10.71 -2.96
CA GLY A 69 4.97 11.33 -1.99
C GLY A 69 5.72 11.88 -0.78
N LEU A 70 6.59 11.07 -0.18
CA LEU A 70 7.43 11.50 0.94
C LEU A 70 8.29 12.73 0.60
N VAL A 71 8.99 12.70 -0.54
CA VAL A 71 9.82 13.81 -1.00
C VAL A 71 8.98 15.08 -1.13
N SER A 72 7.81 14.98 -1.77
CA SER A 72 6.92 16.11 -1.94
C SER A 72 6.39 16.65 -0.61
N GLY A 73 6.03 15.78 0.34
CA GLY A 73 5.56 16.18 1.67
C GLY A 73 6.62 16.95 2.47
N LEU A 74 7.89 16.50 2.40
CA LEU A 74 9.01 17.22 3.02
C LEU A 74 9.28 18.57 2.34
N GLU A 75 9.15 18.64 1.00
CA GLU A 75 9.32 19.88 0.25
C GLU A 75 8.26 20.92 0.69
N LEU A 76 6.99 20.49 0.82
CA LEU A 76 5.90 21.34 1.34
C LEU A 76 6.16 21.81 2.79
N ALA A 77 6.63 20.92 3.67
CA ALA A 77 6.93 21.30 5.05
C ALA A 77 8.06 22.35 5.12
N ARG A 78 9.09 22.19 4.28
CA ARG A 78 10.17 23.17 4.15
C ARG A 78 9.69 24.52 3.64
N GLU A 79 8.77 24.54 2.68
CA GLU A 79 8.16 25.77 2.15
C GLU A 79 7.37 26.52 3.22
N ILE A 80 6.69 25.80 4.12
CA ILE A 80 5.99 26.42 5.26
C ILE A 80 6.97 26.96 6.29
N ASN A 81 7.90 26.11 6.75
CA ASN A 81 8.89 26.50 7.74
C ASN A 81 10.15 25.60 7.63
N PRO A 82 11.26 26.11 7.08
CA PRO A 82 12.48 25.32 6.91
C PRO A 82 13.15 24.93 8.23
N ALA A 83 12.79 25.57 9.35
CA ALA A 83 13.32 25.28 10.67
C ALA A 83 12.41 24.38 11.53
N ALA A 84 11.22 24.00 11.04
CA ALA A 84 10.26 23.20 11.81
C ALA A 84 10.78 21.80 12.12
N SER A 85 10.34 21.27 13.26
CA SER A 85 10.42 19.83 13.53
C SER A 85 9.28 19.12 12.80
N VAL A 86 9.63 18.17 11.94
CA VAL A 86 8.68 17.48 11.08
C VAL A 86 8.50 16.04 11.54
N HIS A 87 7.24 15.65 11.71
CA HIS A 87 6.86 14.28 12.00
C HIS A 87 6.11 13.70 10.80
N VAL A 88 6.77 12.78 10.10
CA VAL A 88 6.24 12.11 8.92
C VAL A 88 5.42 10.90 9.36
N LYS A 89 4.18 10.79 8.88
CA LYS A 89 3.30 9.66 9.05
C LYS A 89 2.98 9.06 7.69
N MET A 90 3.26 7.78 7.52
CA MET A 90 2.94 7.05 6.29
C MET A 90 2.47 5.65 6.64
N ASP A 91 1.66 5.04 5.79
CA ASP A 91 1.21 3.64 5.90
C ASP A 91 2.12 2.65 5.17
N SER A 92 3.09 3.15 4.39
CA SER A 92 4.19 2.34 3.85
C SER A 92 5.24 2.01 4.92
N LYS A 93 5.10 0.84 5.56
CA LYS A 93 6.08 0.35 6.55
C LYS A 93 7.49 0.31 5.98
N LEU A 94 7.65 -0.13 4.73
CA LEU A 94 8.95 -0.17 4.06
C LEU A 94 9.63 1.21 4.02
N VAL A 95 8.92 2.26 3.59
CA VAL A 95 9.50 3.61 3.49
C VAL A 95 9.84 4.14 4.89
N VAL A 96 8.94 3.97 5.86
CA VAL A 96 9.16 4.40 7.25
C VAL A 96 10.41 3.75 7.84
N GLU A 97 10.54 2.43 7.72
CA GLU A 97 11.67 1.66 8.28
C GLU A 97 13.00 2.01 7.59
N GLN A 98 12.98 2.19 6.27
CA GLN A 98 14.16 2.57 5.49
C GLN A 98 14.63 4.00 5.77
N MET A 99 13.68 4.93 5.91
CA MET A 99 13.99 6.33 6.20
C MET A 99 14.41 6.54 7.66
N SER A 100 13.89 5.72 8.56
CA SER A 100 14.37 5.62 9.95
C SER A 100 15.75 4.98 10.07
N GLY A 101 16.30 4.43 8.98
CA GLY A 101 17.61 3.76 8.99
C GLY A 101 17.60 2.36 9.60
N ARG A 102 16.43 1.80 9.92
CA ARG A 102 16.30 0.44 10.47
C ARG A 102 16.44 -0.61 9.37
N TRP A 103 16.00 -0.32 8.15
CA TRP A 103 16.09 -1.21 7.00
C TRP A 103 17.00 -0.66 5.89
N GLN A 104 17.71 -1.55 5.19
CA GLN A 104 18.56 -1.17 4.05
C GLN A 104 17.75 -0.89 2.78
N ILE A 105 18.18 0.12 2.03
CA ILE A 105 17.60 0.47 0.72
C ILE A 105 18.43 -0.21 -0.38
N LYS A 106 17.91 -1.30 -0.92
CA LYS A 106 18.62 -2.09 -1.95
C LYS A 106 18.46 -1.53 -3.36
N HIS A 107 17.26 -1.09 -3.74
CA HIS A 107 16.95 -0.62 -5.10
C HIS A 107 17.53 0.77 -5.39
N ALA A 108 18.14 0.94 -6.57
CA ALA A 108 18.82 2.18 -6.96
C ALA A 108 17.87 3.39 -7.00
N ASP A 109 16.68 3.25 -7.57
CA ASP A 109 15.70 4.34 -7.68
C ASP A 109 15.27 4.85 -6.30
N MET A 110 15.01 3.92 -5.38
CA MET A 110 14.69 4.25 -3.98
C MET A 110 15.86 4.92 -3.27
N ARG A 111 17.11 4.52 -3.56
CA ARG A 111 18.30 5.20 -2.99
C ARG A 111 18.38 6.66 -3.46
N VAL A 112 18.05 6.93 -4.73
CA VAL A 112 18.01 8.29 -5.26
C VAL A 112 16.92 9.11 -4.56
N LEU A 113 15.71 8.58 -4.44
CA LEU A 113 14.59 9.28 -3.79
C LEU A 113 14.83 9.47 -2.28
N ALA A 114 15.36 8.47 -1.59
CA ALA A 114 15.72 8.58 -0.17
C ALA A 114 16.83 9.63 0.05
N ALA A 115 17.83 9.69 -0.85
CA ALA A 115 18.86 10.72 -0.81
C ALA A 115 18.26 12.11 -1.07
N LYS A 116 17.27 12.23 -1.96
CA LYS A 116 16.54 13.48 -2.19
C LYS A 116 15.77 13.89 -0.92
N ALA A 117 14.96 12.99 -0.35
CA ALA A 117 14.19 13.23 0.88
C ALA A 117 15.07 13.71 2.05
N ARG A 118 16.21 13.04 2.29
CA ARG A 118 17.17 13.41 3.35
C ARG A 118 17.85 14.76 3.16
N LYS A 119 17.84 15.31 1.94
CA LYS A 119 18.42 16.63 1.63
C LYS A 119 17.41 17.77 1.76
N VAL A 120 16.12 17.47 1.88
CA VAL A 120 15.08 18.52 1.91
C VAL A 120 15.15 19.31 3.20
N LEU A 121 15.23 18.62 4.34
CA LEU A 121 15.30 19.20 5.68
C LEU A 121 16.47 18.59 6.45
N ASP A 122 16.90 19.24 7.55
CA ASP A 122 17.87 18.66 8.47
C ASP A 122 17.32 17.32 9.00
N PRO A 123 18.00 16.18 8.75
CA PRO A 123 17.54 14.86 9.20
C PRO A 123 17.30 14.77 10.71
N ARG A 124 17.96 15.60 11.52
CA ARG A 124 17.77 15.64 12.99
C ARG A 124 16.40 16.18 13.40
N ARG A 125 15.73 16.88 12.48
CA ARG A 125 14.40 17.48 12.69
C ARG A 125 13.27 16.62 12.13
N VAL A 126 13.59 15.54 11.42
CA VAL A 126 12.60 14.68 10.77
C VAL A 126 12.50 13.34 11.50
N THR A 127 11.30 12.99 11.92
CA THR A 127 10.98 11.67 12.50
C THR A 127 9.93 10.96 11.65
N TYR A 128 9.89 9.64 11.72
CA TYR A 128 9.00 8.82 10.90
C TYR A 128 8.19 7.86 11.79
N GLU A 129 6.87 7.86 11.61
CA GLU A 129 5.91 6.97 12.27
C GLU A 129 5.17 6.18 11.18
N TRP A 130 5.06 4.87 11.37
CA TRP A 130 4.14 4.07 10.58
C TRP A 130 2.74 4.18 11.17
N ILE A 131 1.75 4.46 10.34
CA ILE A 131 0.34 4.49 10.72
C ILE A 131 -0.46 3.49 9.88
N PRO A 132 -1.51 2.84 10.43
CA PRO A 132 -2.44 2.07 9.63
C PRO A 132 -3.08 2.91 8.51
N ARG A 133 -3.31 2.31 7.34
CA ARG A 133 -3.90 2.96 6.15
C ARG A 133 -5.19 3.71 6.44
N GLU A 134 -6.02 3.22 7.37
CA GLU A 134 -7.29 3.88 7.73
C GLU A 134 -7.09 5.22 8.44
N ARG A 135 -5.87 5.52 8.90
CA ARG A 135 -5.47 6.81 9.44
C ARG A 135 -4.78 7.71 8.41
N ASN A 136 -4.46 7.21 7.20
CA ASN A 136 -3.78 7.96 6.12
C ASN A 136 -4.72 8.32 4.95
N LYS A 137 -6.04 8.35 5.19
CA LYS A 137 -7.08 8.46 4.14
C LYS A 137 -6.96 9.71 3.27
N ASP A 138 -6.49 10.83 3.83
CA ASP A 138 -6.38 12.06 3.04
C ASP A 138 -5.24 11.99 2.02
N ALA A 139 -4.09 11.39 2.38
CA ALA A 139 -3.00 11.17 1.44
C ALA A 139 -3.36 10.09 0.39
N ASP A 140 -4.03 9.02 0.80
CA ASP A 140 -4.55 7.97 -0.10
C ASP A 140 -5.55 8.53 -1.12
N ARG A 141 -6.49 9.36 -0.67
CA ARG A 141 -7.41 10.09 -1.55
C ARG A 141 -6.65 10.92 -2.59
N LEU A 142 -5.70 11.74 -2.14
CA LEU A 142 -4.89 12.58 -3.03
C LEU A 142 -4.12 11.76 -4.07
N SER A 143 -3.51 10.65 -3.66
CA SER A 143 -2.81 9.72 -4.55
C SER A 143 -3.73 9.16 -5.64
N ASN A 144 -4.93 8.72 -5.26
CA ASN A 144 -5.94 8.21 -6.19
C ASN A 144 -6.47 9.28 -7.14
N GLU A 145 -6.81 10.47 -6.62
CA GLU A 145 -7.25 11.62 -7.43
C GLU A 145 -6.18 12.01 -8.47
N ALA A 146 -4.91 11.99 -8.10
CA ALA A 146 -3.81 12.26 -9.03
C ALA A 146 -3.72 11.20 -10.14
N MET A 147 -3.83 9.91 -9.80
CA MET A 147 -3.81 8.84 -10.79
C MET A 147 -5.00 8.93 -11.75
N ASP A 148 -6.21 9.22 -11.24
CA ASP A 148 -7.41 9.42 -12.05
C ASP A 148 -7.27 10.62 -12.98
N ALA A 149 -6.82 11.76 -12.46
CA ALA A 149 -6.59 12.98 -13.24
C ALA A 149 -5.57 12.74 -14.36
N GLY A 150 -4.42 12.14 -14.03
CA GLY A 150 -3.37 11.85 -15.00
C GLY A 150 -3.80 10.85 -16.07
N MET A 151 -4.57 9.81 -15.71
CA MET A 151 -5.14 8.86 -16.68
C MET A 151 -6.20 9.50 -17.58
N ALA A 152 -6.95 10.48 -17.06
CA ALA A 152 -7.90 11.27 -17.84
C ALA A 152 -7.24 12.40 -18.67
N GLY A 153 -5.92 12.60 -18.53
CA GLY A 153 -5.18 13.65 -19.22
C GLY A 153 -5.51 15.06 -18.71
N VAL A 154 -5.97 15.18 -17.47
CA VAL A 154 -6.27 16.47 -16.81
C VAL A 154 -5.29 16.72 -15.66
N ASP A 155 -4.97 17.98 -15.43
CA ASP A 155 -4.17 18.36 -14.27
C ASP A 155 -5.00 18.25 -12.99
N TRP A 156 -4.43 17.62 -11.97
CA TRP A 156 -5.02 17.63 -10.64
C TRP A 156 -5.03 19.07 -10.08
N LYS A 157 -6.12 19.44 -9.41
CA LYS A 157 -6.27 20.75 -8.77
C LYS A 157 -6.55 20.57 -7.29
N PRO A 158 -5.84 21.31 -6.41
CA PRO A 158 -6.12 21.28 -4.98
C PRO A 158 -7.54 21.76 -4.71
N ARG A 159 -8.19 21.19 -3.69
CA ARG A 159 -9.50 21.69 -3.30
C ARG A 159 -9.30 23.07 -2.69
N ALA A 160 -10.14 24.05 -3.08
CA ALA A 160 -10.17 25.32 -2.38
C ALA A 160 -10.36 25.03 -0.89
N ALA A 161 -9.49 25.60 -0.05
CA ALA A 161 -9.48 25.38 1.39
C ALA A 161 -10.80 25.88 2.00
N ALA A 162 -11.83 25.04 1.96
CA ALA A 162 -13.01 25.22 2.79
C ALA A 162 -12.48 25.16 4.23
N ALA A 163 -12.62 26.28 4.94
CA ALA A 163 -12.31 26.40 6.36
C ALA A 163 -13.05 25.28 7.08
N THR A 164 -12.33 24.18 7.31
CA THR A 164 -12.83 23.07 8.10
C THR A 164 -12.60 23.52 9.52
N THR A 165 -13.59 24.23 10.08
CA THR A 165 -13.70 24.42 11.52
C THR A 165 -13.54 23.05 12.16
N ALA A 166 -12.57 22.94 13.07
CA ALA A 166 -12.42 21.83 13.98
C ALA A 166 -13.72 21.65 14.78
N GLY A 167 -14.64 20.89 14.22
CA GLY A 167 -15.39 19.93 15.00
C GLY A 167 -14.60 18.63 14.85
N GLU A 168 -14.07 18.13 15.95
CA GLU A 168 -13.89 16.68 16.08
C GLU A 168 -15.13 16.05 15.46
N PRO A 169 -15.01 15.25 14.37
CA PRO A 169 -16.19 14.63 13.79
C PRO A 169 -16.92 13.97 14.95
N PRO A 170 -18.26 14.06 15.06
CA PRO A 170 -18.96 13.28 16.06
C PRO A 170 -18.38 11.89 15.90
N VAL A 171 -17.75 11.37 16.97
CA VAL A 171 -17.19 10.03 16.99
C VAL A 171 -18.34 9.19 16.48
N ALA A 172 -18.28 8.85 15.20
CA ALA A 172 -19.43 8.29 14.50
C ALA A 172 -19.46 6.90 15.05
N ALA A 173 -20.18 6.75 16.19
CA ALA A 173 -19.84 5.85 17.28
C ALA A 173 -19.18 4.64 16.67
N ALA A 174 -17.83 4.63 16.70
CA ALA A 174 -17.02 3.86 15.76
C ALA A 174 -17.71 2.52 15.66
N VAL A 175 -18.41 2.25 14.53
CA VAL A 175 -19.15 0.99 14.40
C VAL A 175 -18.08 -0.02 14.75
N PRO A 176 -18.17 -0.71 15.90
CA PRO A 176 -16.99 -1.36 16.45
C PRO A 176 -16.49 -2.24 15.34
N ARG A 177 -15.33 -1.89 14.77
CA ARG A 177 -14.73 -2.78 13.78
C ARG A 177 -14.62 -4.08 14.55
N PRO A 178 -15.28 -5.15 14.11
CA PRO A 178 -15.33 -6.36 14.90
C PRO A 178 -13.89 -6.69 15.25
N ALA A 179 -13.59 -6.84 16.54
CA ALA A 179 -12.24 -7.17 16.99
C ALA A 179 -11.73 -8.43 16.28
N GLY A 180 -12.66 -9.31 15.88
CA GLY A 180 -12.42 -10.41 14.97
C GLY A 180 -12.32 -9.95 13.52
N ARG A 181 -11.08 -9.74 13.06
CA ARG A 181 -10.68 -9.92 11.66
C ARG A 181 -9.79 -11.14 11.58
N LEU A 182 -9.71 -11.76 10.40
CA LEU A 182 -8.76 -12.84 10.19
C LEU A 182 -7.34 -12.27 10.31
N HIS A 183 -6.56 -12.76 11.27
CA HIS A 183 -5.18 -12.33 11.47
C HIS A 183 -4.23 -13.06 10.51
N HIS A 184 -4.46 -14.34 10.31
CA HIS A 184 -3.73 -15.17 9.36
C HIS A 184 -4.60 -16.35 8.93
N LEU A 185 -4.18 -17.02 7.86
CA LEU A 185 -4.78 -18.26 7.38
C LEU A 185 -3.69 -19.32 7.27
N GLU A 186 -3.87 -20.46 7.93
CA GLU A 186 -3.01 -21.63 7.73
C GLU A 186 -3.67 -22.59 6.74
N VAL A 187 -2.91 -23.00 5.74
CA VAL A 187 -3.29 -23.98 4.72
C VAL A 187 -2.40 -25.19 4.89
N TRP A 188 -2.98 -26.25 5.42
CA TRP A 188 -2.27 -27.51 5.61
C TRP A 188 -2.13 -28.28 4.30
N THR A 189 -0.92 -28.71 3.99
CA THR A 189 -0.54 -29.43 2.76
C THR A 189 0.21 -30.71 3.13
N ARG A 190 0.06 -31.74 2.30
CA ARG A 190 0.81 -32.99 2.46
C ARG A 190 2.26 -32.88 2.03
N ASP A 191 2.55 -31.97 1.09
CA ASP A 191 3.87 -31.76 0.53
C ASP A 191 4.12 -30.26 0.39
N LEU A 192 4.87 -29.71 1.34
CA LEU A 192 5.22 -28.30 1.37
C LEU A 192 5.90 -27.84 0.08
N THR A 193 6.76 -28.66 -0.52
CA THR A 193 7.47 -28.29 -1.75
C THR A 193 6.49 -28.16 -2.91
N ALA A 194 5.53 -29.08 -3.02
CA ALA A 194 4.47 -29.01 -4.02
C ALA A 194 3.51 -27.82 -3.77
N ALA A 195 3.20 -27.51 -2.52
CA ALA A 195 2.40 -26.35 -2.15
C ALA A 195 3.11 -25.03 -2.48
N GLU A 196 4.41 -24.91 -2.22
CA GLU A 196 5.20 -23.74 -2.61
C GLU A 196 5.22 -23.54 -4.13
N ALA A 197 5.37 -24.63 -4.89
CA ALA A 197 5.37 -24.60 -6.36
C ALA A 197 4.00 -24.23 -6.96
N SER A 198 2.90 -24.53 -6.26
CA SER A 198 1.52 -24.30 -6.71
C SER A 198 0.88 -23.04 -6.09
N LEU A 199 0.65 -23.03 -4.79
CA LEU A 199 0.06 -21.92 -4.02
C LEU A 199 1.08 -20.79 -3.80
N GLY A 200 2.33 -21.10 -3.45
CA GLY A 200 3.35 -20.08 -3.16
C GLY A 200 3.59 -19.14 -4.34
N TRP A 201 3.80 -19.69 -5.54
CA TRP A 201 3.89 -18.91 -6.79
C TRP A 201 2.69 -17.98 -6.98
N LEU A 202 1.47 -18.49 -6.75
CA LEU A 202 0.25 -17.72 -6.96
C LEU A 202 0.14 -16.58 -5.95
N LEU A 203 0.45 -16.84 -4.68
CA LEU A 203 0.47 -15.85 -3.61
C LEU A 203 1.45 -14.72 -3.93
N GLU A 204 2.68 -15.03 -4.34
CA GLU A 204 3.66 -14.01 -4.74
C GLU A 204 3.16 -13.16 -5.92
N ARG A 205 2.50 -13.77 -6.90
CA ARG A 205 1.91 -13.06 -8.05
C ARG A 205 0.74 -12.16 -7.67
N LEU A 206 0.00 -12.54 -6.64
CA LEU A 206 -1.09 -11.75 -6.06
C LEU A 206 -0.60 -10.66 -5.10
N GLY A 207 0.72 -10.51 -4.93
CA GLY A 207 1.32 -9.47 -4.09
C GLY A 207 1.51 -9.86 -2.63
N PHE A 208 1.47 -11.16 -2.30
CA PHE A 208 1.84 -11.70 -0.99
C PHE A 208 3.30 -12.16 -1.05
N PRO A 209 4.28 -11.30 -0.72
CA PRO A 209 5.68 -11.70 -0.74
C PRO A 209 5.94 -12.78 0.29
N ARG A 210 6.86 -13.69 -0.01
CA ARG A 210 7.37 -14.66 0.97
C ARG A 210 7.96 -13.93 2.18
N MET A 211 7.61 -14.37 3.38
CA MET A 211 8.07 -13.85 4.66
C MET A 211 9.05 -14.82 5.32
N GLU A 212 8.60 -15.64 6.28
CA GLU A 212 9.43 -16.58 7.03
C GLU A 212 9.27 -18.00 6.50
N SER A 213 10.31 -18.83 6.66
CA SER A 213 10.26 -20.26 6.34
C SER A 213 10.95 -21.07 7.42
N TRP A 214 10.35 -22.19 7.80
CA TRP A 214 10.85 -23.16 8.77
C TRP A 214 10.80 -24.56 8.18
N LYS A 215 11.15 -25.57 9.00
CA LYS A 215 11.29 -26.97 8.56
C LYS A 215 10.06 -27.49 7.81
N ASP A 216 8.88 -27.17 8.33
CA ASP A 216 7.63 -27.76 7.86
C ASP A 216 6.63 -26.72 7.34
N GLY A 217 7.03 -25.44 7.19
CA GLY A 217 6.13 -24.39 6.69
C GLY A 217 6.80 -23.12 6.18
N VAL A 218 5.99 -22.28 5.53
CA VAL A 218 6.37 -20.98 4.97
C VAL A 218 5.19 -20.00 5.01
N SER A 219 5.46 -18.72 5.25
CA SER A 219 4.46 -17.65 5.24
C SER A 219 4.61 -16.70 4.04
N TYR A 220 3.47 -16.16 3.57
CA TYR A 220 3.36 -15.18 2.49
C TYR A 220 2.40 -14.06 2.91
N GLY A 221 2.78 -12.80 2.73
CA GLY A 221 1.89 -11.66 3.01
C GLY A 221 2.60 -10.50 3.71
N SER A 222 1.96 -9.97 4.75
CA SER A 222 2.45 -8.87 5.56
C SER A 222 2.19 -9.11 7.05
N ASP A 223 2.65 -8.18 7.89
CA ASP A 223 2.39 -8.20 9.33
C ASP A 223 0.90 -8.03 9.66
N ASP A 224 0.09 -7.49 8.74
CA ASP A 224 -1.35 -7.26 8.94
C ASP A 224 -2.18 -8.52 8.62
N PHE A 225 -1.78 -9.27 7.60
CA PHE A 225 -2.38 -10.54 7.22
C PHE A 225 -1.40 -11.37 6.40
N TYR A 226 -1.29 -12.65 6.73
CA TYR A 226 -0.45 -13.60 6.01
C TYR A 226 -1.13 -14.96 5.87
N VAL A 227 -0.71 -15.68 4.83
CA VAL A 227 -1.06 -17.07 4.58
C VAL A 227 0.14 -17.93 4.92
N VAL A 228 -0.05 -18.96 5.72
CA VAL A 228 0.93 -19.99 5.99
C VAL A 228 0.60 -21.21 5.14
N LEU A 229 1.58 -21.74 4.44
CA LEU A 229 1.54 -23.11 3.91
C LEU A 229 2.31 -23.98 4.89
N GLU A 230 1.67 -25.02 5.43
CA GLU A 230 2.28 -25.88 6.45
C GLU A 230 2.03 -27.35 6.18
N SER A 231 3.05 -28.15 6.36
CA SER A 231 3.01 -29.61 6.38
C SER A 231 3.44 -30.10 7.76
N GLY A 232 3.39 -31.40 8.01
CA GLY A 232 3.93 -31.93 9.26
C GLY A 232 3.23 -33.20 9.75
N PRO A 233 3.65 -33.71 10.92
CA PRO A 233 3.13 -34.96 11.47
C PRO A 233 1.64 -34.91 11.83
N ASP A 234 1.09 -33.71 12.06
CA ASP A 234 -0.32 -33.51 12.41
C ASP A 234 -1.22 -33.37 11.16
N VAL A 235 -0.64 -33.23 9.98
CA VAL A 235 -1.37 -33.18 8.72
C VAL A 235 -1.74 -34.60 8.30
N ALA A 236 -3.04 -34.87 8.18
CA ALA A 236 -3.53 -36.15 7.70
C ALA A 236 -3.10 -36.40 6.25
N ASP A 237 -2.74 -37.64 5.93
CA ASP A 237 -2.43 -38.06 4.55
C ASP A 237 -3.70 -38.25 3.71
N ALA A 238 -4.42 -37.13 3.49
CA ALA A 238 -5.58 -37.03 2.63
C ALA A 238 -5.58 -35.69 1.92
N SER A 239 -6.07 -35.65 0.68
CA SER A 239 -6.25 -34.38 -0.05
C SER A 239 -7.43 -33.60 0.50
N HIS A 240 -7.39 -32.28 0.37
CA HIS A 240 -8.51 -31.42 0.69
C HIS A 240 -9.69 -31.74 -0.24
N GLU A 241 -10.89 -31.90 0.32
CA GLU A 241 -12.11 -32.11 -0.47
C GLU A 241 -13.05 -30.92 -0.29
N ARG A 242 -12.88 -29.90 -1.14
CA ARG A 242 -13.63 -28.63 -1.12
C ARG A 242 -15.16 -28.73 -1.04
N ARG A 243 -15.74 -29.88 -1.41
CA ARG A 243 -17.19 -30.13 -1.39
C ARG A 243 -17.70 -30.63 -0.03
N ARG A 244 -16.81 -31.00 0.89
CA ARG A 244 -17.17 -31.35 2.27
C ARG A 244 -17.40 -30.09 3.11
N PRO A 245 -18.14 -30.18 4.25
CA PRO A 245 -18.17 -29.11 5.23
C PRO A 245 -16.74 -28.71 5.66
N GLY A 246 -16.40 -27.43 5.53
CA GLY A 246 -15.06 -26.92 5.72
C GLY A 246 -14.82 -25.66 4.87
N VAL A 247 -13.56 -25.43 4.48
CA VAL A 247 -13.21 -24.39 3.50
C VAL A 247 -13.58 -24.90 2.10
N ASN A 248 -14.31 -24.10 1.33
CA ASN A 248 -14.68 -24.46 -0.05
C ASN A 248 -13.64 -23.93 -1.06
N HIS A 249 -13.29 -22.65 -0.98
CA HIS A 249 -12.27 -22.04 -1.82
C HIS A 249 -11.70 -20.79 -1.15
N LEU A 250 -10.57 -20.30 -1.67
CA LEU A 250 -9.98 -19.01 -1.30
C LEU A 250 -10.13 -18.03 -2.47
N ALA A 251 -10.81 -16.91 -2.24
CA ALA A 251 -11.02 -15.90 -3.26
C ALA A 251 -10.06 -14.71 -3.11
N PHE A 252 -9.45 -14.29 -4.22
CA PHE A 252 -8.50 -13.18 -4.27
C PHE A 252 -8.95 -12.14 -5.30
N ARG A 253 -8.76 -10.86 -4.95
CA ARG A 253 -8.77 -9.77 -5.94
C ARG A 253 -7.48 -9.87 -6.74
N ALA A 254 -7.59 -10.12 -8.03
CA ALA A 254 -6.47 -10.52 -8.88
C ALA A 254 -6.09 -9.47 -9.93
N GLY A 255 -6.46 -8.20 -9.70
CA GLY A 255 -6.18 -7.09 -10.62
C GLY A 255 -7.16 -7.02 -11.78
N SER A 256 -6.70 -6.55 -12.94
CA SER A 256 -7.55 -6.37 -14.12
C SER A 256 -7.99 -7.71 -14.73
N ARG A 257 -8.95 -7.66 -15.67
CA ARG A 257 -9.35 -8.84 -16.46
C ARG A 257 -8.16 -9.50 -17.16
N ALA A 258 -7.21 -8.71 -17.65
CA ALA A 258 -6.01 -9.21 -18.31
C ALA A 258 -5.06 -9.92 -17.34
N ASP A 259 -5.00 -9.47 -16.07
CA ASP A 259 -4.21 -10.11 -15.03
C ASP A 259 -4.81 -11.47 -14.66
N VAL A 260 -6.13 -11.55 -14.48
CA VAL A 260 -6.85 -12.81 -14.28
C VAL A 260 -6.58 -13.79 -15.43
N ASP A 261 -6.68 -13.35 -16.68
CA ASP A 261 -6.42 -14.19 -17.84
C ASP A 261 -4.96 -14.69 -17.87
N LEU A 262 -4.00 -13.83 -17.49
CA LEU A 262 -2.59 -14.20 -17.43
C LEU A 262 -2.33 -15.25 -16.35
N LEU A 263 -2.89 -15.07 -15.17
CA LEU A 263 -2.78 -16.01 -14.06
C LEU A 263 -3.40 -17.35 -14.44
N ALA A 264 -4.63 -17.35 -14.98
CA ALA A 264 -5.32 -18.56 -15.42
C ALA A 264 -4.51 -19.35 -16.48
N ARG A 265 -3.94 -18.66 -17.47
CA ARG A 265 -3.09 -19.30 -18.49
C ARG A 265 -1.82 -19.93 -17.92
N ARG A 266 -1.21 -19.30 -16.92
CA ARG A 266 0.03 -19.80 -16.29
C ARG A 266 -0.22 -20.86 -15.24
N ALA A 267 -1.41 -20.89 -14.64
CA ALA A 267 -1.74 -21.78 -13.54
C ALA A 267 -1.48 -23.26 -13.88
N GLY A 268 -1.72 -23.67 -15.15
CA GLY A 268 -1.44 -25.02 -15.63
C GLY A 268 0.01 -25.50 -15.44
N SER A 269 1.00 -24.61 -15.62
CA SER A 269 2.41 -24.97 -15.39
C SER A 269 2.79 -25.03 -13.91
N HIS A 270 1.87 -24.63 -13.03
CA HIS A 270 2.01 -24.62 -11.57
C HIS A 270 1.06 -25.61 -10.89
N GLY A 271 0.58 -26.64 -11.62
CA GLY A 271 -0.22 -27.72 -11.05
C GLY A 271 -1.68 -27.37 -10.79
N TRP A 272 -2.19 -26.30 -11.41
CA TRP A 272 -3.60 -25.90 -11.32
C TRP A 272 -4.38 -26.32 -12.56
N THR A 273 -5.64 -26.70 -12.36
CA THR A 273 -6.61 -27.03 -13.41
C THR A 273 -7.74 -26.01 -13.39
N LEU A 274 -8.10 -25.48 -14.57
CA LEU A 274 -9.24 -24.56 -14.69
C LEU A 274 -10.57 -25.31 -14.49
N LEU A 275 -11.31 -24.89 -13.48
CA LEU A 275 -12.67 -25.34 -13.25
C LEU A 275 -13.65 -24.58 -14.15
N PHE A 276 -14.77 -25.23 -14.45
CA PHE A 276 -15.88 -24.65 -15.20
C PHE A 276 -15.45 -24.05 -16.55
N ALA A 277 -14.51 -24.67 -17.27
CA ALA A 277 -13.92 -24.13 -18.50
C ALA A 277 -14.96 -23.64 -19.54
N GLY A 278 -16.10 -24.33 -19.68
CA GLY A 278 -17.18 -23.91 -20.59
C GLY A 278 -17.96 -22.66 -20.18
N ARG A 279 -17.77 -22.17 -18.95
CA ARG A 279 -18.39 -20.95 -18.40
C ARG A 279 -17.35 -19.88 -18.03
N HIS A 280 -16.05 -20.18 -18.10
CA HIS A 280 -14.99 -19.22 -17.84
C HIS A 280 -15.00 -18.09 -18.90
N PRO A 281 -14.82 -16.80 -18.52
CA PRO A 281 -14.53 -16.27 -17.19
C PRO A 281 -15.75 -15.85 -16.36
N PHE A 282 -16.97 -16.27 -16.73
CA PHE A 282 -18.23 -15.84 -16.11
C PHE A 282 -18.94 -16.95 -15.33
N ALA A 283 -18.17 -17.88 -14.74
CA ALA A 283 -18.74 -19.02 -14.01
C ALA A 283 -19.51 -18.60 -12.75
N GLY A 284 -19.19 -17.45 -12.16
CA GLY A 284 -19.94 -16.83 -11.06
C GLY A 284 -21.14 -15.99 -11.49
N GLY A 285 -21.36 -15.78 -12.79
CA GLY A 285 -22.44 -14.95 -13.33
C GLY A 285 -21.95 -13.94 -14.38
N PRO A 286 -22.87 -13.29 -15.12
CA PRO A 286 -22.53 -12.41 -16.25
C PRO A 286 -21.72 -11.16 -15.86
N GLU A 287 -21.91 -10.65 -14.64
CA GLU A 287 -21.18 -9.48 -14.13
C GLU A 287 -19.91 -9.85 -13.34
N HIS A 288 -19.59 -11.15 -13.22
CA HIS A 288 -18.51 -11.64 -12.38
C HIS A 288 -17.40 -12.25 -13.23
N TYR A 289 -16.32 -11.50 -13.42
CA TYR A 289 -15.17 -11.94 -14.22
C TYR A 289 -14.13 -12.60 -13.31
N ALA A 290 -14.07 -13.93 -13.34
CA ALA A 290 -13.17 -14.71 -12.50
C ALA A 290 -12.65 -16.00 -13.13
N ALA A 291 -11.48 -16.45 -12.66
CA ALA A 291 -10.97 -17.79 -12.91
C ALA A 291 -11.11 -18.64 -11.64
N TYR A 292 -11.71 -19.83 -11.77
CA TYR A 292 -11.79 -20.83 -10.70
C TYR A 292 -10.79 -21.94 -11.02
N LEU A 293 -9.86 -22.20 -10.11
CA LEU A 293 -8.74 -23.12 -10.33
C LEU A 293 -8.66 -24.12 -9.18
N GLU A 294 -8.38 -25.38 -9.48
CA GLU A 294 -8.17 -26.44 -8.48
C GLU A 294 -6.76 -27.01 -8.62
N ASN A 295 -6.02 -27.16 -7.53
CA ASN A 295 -4.69 -27.77 -7.56
C ASN A 295 -4.73 -29.29 -7.29
N ALA A 296 -3.58 -29.96 -7.41
CA ALA A 296 -3.45 -31.41 -7.20
C ALA A 296 -3.77 -31.88 -5.76
N GLU A 297 -3.84 -30.97 -4.79
CA GLU A 297 -4.22 -31.28 -3.41
C GLU A 297 -5.70 -30.98 -3.11
N GLY A 298 -6.46 -30.55 -4.12
CA GLY A 298 -7.90 -30.31 -4.05
C GLY A 298 -8.29 -28.93 -3.53
N PHE A 299 -7.35 -28.01 -3.36
CA PHE A 299 -7.63 -26.62 -3.02
C PHE A 299 -8.17 -25.87 -4.23
N GLU A 300 -9.30 -25.17 -4.03
CA GLU A 300 -9.87 -24.27 -5.03
C GLU A 300 -9.50 -22.82 -4.71
N VAL A 301 -9.09 -22.08 -5.74
CA VAL A 301 -8.92 -20.63 -5.68
C VAL A 301 -9.81 -19.95 -6.70
N GLU A 302 -10.34 -18.79 -6.32
CA GLU A 302 -11.10 -17.89 -7.18
C GLU A 302 -10.31 -16.61 -7.39
N LEU A 303 -9.97 -16.29 -8.65
CA LEU A 303 -9.24 -15.08 -9.02
C LEU A 303 -10.20 -14.10 -9.66
N VAL A 304 -10.61 -13.06 -8.91
CA VAL A 304 -11.63 -12.10 -9.31
C VAL A 304 -11.00 -10.84 -9.88
N ALA A 305 -11.44 -10.41 -11.06
CA ALA A 305 -11.03 -9.13 -11.63
C ALA A 305 -11.66 -7.97 -10.86
N VAL A 306 -10.89 -6.90 -10.65
CA VAL A 306 -11.28 -5.66 -9.95
C VAL A 306 -10.94 -4.41 -10.73
#